data_AF-A0A6A9SS74-F1
#
_entry.id   AF-A0A6A9SS74-F1
#
_cell.length_a   1.000
_cell.length_b   1.000
_cell.length_c   1.000
_cell.angle_alpha   90.00
_cell.angle_beta   90.00
_cell.angle_gamma   90.00
#
_symmetry.space_group_name_H-M   'P 1'
#
loop_
_entity.id
_entity.type
_entity.pdbx_description
1 polymer ?
#
loop_
_entity_poly.entity_id
_entity_poly.type
_entity_poly.pdbx_seq_one_letter_code
_entity_poly.pdbx_strand_id
1 'polypeptide(L)'
;MAVTAVEDYSSLPPAVSRWTFDEADGTTAHDAVGGLDGEIRGDPVLGASGVRGAGAFDFRDSTGNYVVVADDAALRPRQQMSFGAWYRTESGATSQTVLQKADSLTGDVGYAVDVQTENSLRAHLGVDSGTARLNPWGVATHDGEWHHIMLTWDGDAFVCYLDGEELARDESQSGEIQHSTNPLYVARGDNGWSSTYEMAGGIDDVRVYATALAAEDVAAVYEGTDDADEVTSTSTPEPTATPTPTPEPTATPTPTPEPTATPTATPTPEPTQTPTETATPEPTPTPTPTPADDSEYGRLGYGEGGYGGTTN
;
A
#
# COMPACT_ATOMS: atom_id res chain seq x y z
N MET A 1 36.77 16.32 23.46
CA MET A 1 36.27 15.81 22.16
C MET A 1 35.02 15.03 22.46
N ALA A 2 33.87 15.49 21.97
CA ALA A 2 32.63 14.72 22.05
C ALA A 2 32.75 13.59 21.03
N VAL A 3 32.62 12.34 21.50
CA VAL A 3 32.40 11.19 20.63
C VAL A 3 30.96 11.33 20.18
N THR A 4 30.75 11.70 18.93
CA THR A 4 29.44 11.70 18.29
C THR A 4 28.94 10.26 18.33
N ALA A 5 27.75 10.06 18.91
CA ALA A 5 27.09 8.77 18.94
C ALA A 5 26.95 8.27 17.49
N VAL A 6 27.36 7.02 17.26
CA VAL A 6 26.91 6.25 16.11
C VAL A 6 25.39 6.21 16.21
N GLU A 7 24.72 6.73 15.18
CA GLU A 7 23.27 6.70 15.07
C GLU A 7 22.81 5.25 15.11
N ASP A 8 21.83 4.98 15.96
CA ASP A 8 21.23 3.67 16.18
C ASP A 8 20.65 3.20 14.84
N TYR A 9 21.21 2.14 14.25
CA TYR A 9 20.61 1.51 13.07
C TYR A 9 19.24 1.02 13.51
N SER A 10 18.19 1.68 13.02
CA SER A 10 16.80 1.34 13.36
C SER A 10 16.58 -0.14 13.07
N SER A 11 16.53 -0.96 14.13
CA SER A 11 16.16 -2.36 14.01
C SER A 11 14.71 -2.41 13.55
N LEU A 12 14.43 -3.20 12.51
CA LEU A 12 13.07 -3.36 12.02
C LEU A 12 12.08 -3.71 13.14
N PRO A 13 10.80 -3.32 12.98
CA PRO A 13 9.74 -3.84 13.82
C PRO A 13 9.78 -5.38 13.84
N PRO A 14 9.67 -6.02 15.03
CA PRO A 14 9.74 -7.47 15.10
C PRO A 14 8.57 -8.11 14.35
N ALA A 15 8.88 -9.08 13.49
CA ALA A 15 7.86 -9.94 12.90
C ALA A 15 7.16 -10.74 14.00
N VAL A 16 5.88 -11.04 13.77
CA VAL A 16 5.15 -12.01 14.58
C VAL A 16 5.44 -13.43 14.10
N SER A 17 5.52 -13.63 12.79
CA SER A 17 5.89 -14.90 12.17
C SER A 17 6.73 -14.66 10.92
N ARG A 18 7.68 -15.56 10.69
CA ARG A 18 8.51 -15.62 9.49
C ARG A 18 8.75 -17.07 9.11
N TRP A 19 8.23 -17.49 7.96
CA TRP A 19 8.54 -18.78 7.36
C TRP A 19 9.55 -18.56 6.24
N THR A 20 10.78 -18.99 6.44
CA THR A 20 11.85 -18.78 5.45
C THR A 20 11.76 -19.75 4.28
N PHE A 21 11.04 -20.87 4.42
CA PHE A 21 10.90 -21.90 3.38
C PHE A 21 12.25 -22.49 2.89
N ASP A 22 13.23 -22.52 3.80
CA ASP A 22 14.55 -23.11 3.60
C ASP A 22 14.57 -24.64 3.69
N GLU A 23 13.48 -25.27 4.10
CA GLU A 23 13.41 -26.72 4.25
C GLU A 23 13.60 -27.41 2.89
N ALA A 24 14.37 -28.50 2.89
CA ALA A 24 14.60 -29.33 1.72
C ALA A 24 13.87 -30.69 1.78
N ASP A 25 13.27 -31.01 2.93
CA ASP A 25 12.50 -32.22 3.17
C ASP A 25 11.50 -32.02 4.33
N GLY A 26 10.70 -33.07 4.59
CA GLY A 26 9.73 -33.07 5.68
C GLY A 26 8.34 -32.58 5.26
N THR A 27 7.51 -32.31 6.27
CA THR A 27 6.11 -31.91 6.10
C THR A 27 5.76 -30.67 6.92
N THR A 28 6.78 -29.94 7.38
CA THR A 28 6.64 -28.79 8.27
C THR A 28 7.41 -27.62 7.66
N ALA A 29 6.74 -26.48 7.55
CA ALA A 29 7.36 -25.20 7.27
C ALA A 29 7.57 -24.49 8.61
N HIS A 30 8.81 -24.29 9.02
CA HIS A 30 9.12 -23.77 10.35
C HIS A 30 8.94 -22.25 10.41
N ASP A 31 8.30 -21.78 11.48
CA ASP A 31 8.26 -20.35 11.81
C ASP A 31 9.50 -19.99 12.63
N ALA A 32 10.42 -19.25 12.02
CA ALA A 32 11.69 -18.85 12.62
C ALA A 32 11.54 -17.85 13.79
N VAL A 33 10.35 -17.27 13.99
CA VAL A 33 10.13 -16.19 14.97
C VAL A 33 9.01 -16.54 15.95
N GLY A 34 7.80 -16.79 15.46
CA GLY A 34 6.60 -16.93 16.29
C GLY A 34 6.32 -18.34 16.80
N GLY A 35 7.00 -19.35 16.25
CA GLY A 35 6.75 -20.76 16.52
C GLY A 35 5.40 -21.27 15.96
N LEU A 36 4.79 -20.53 15.04
CA LEU A 36 3.57 -20.94 14.32
C LEU A 36 3.91 -21.78 13.09
N ASP A 37 4.49 -22.95 13.32
CA ASP A 37 4.86 -23.88 12.23
C ASP A 37 3.65 -24.20 11.32
N GLY A 38 3.89 -24.19 10.02
CA GLY A 38 2.92 -24.60 9.00
C GLY A 38 3.02 -26.09 8.68
N GLU A 39 1.89 -26.70 8.33
CA GLU A 39 1.83 -28.04 7.75
C GLU A 39 1.91 -27.93 6.22
N ILE A 40 2.89 -28.60 5.62
CA ILE A 40 3.03 -28.72 4.17
C ILE A 40 2.04 -29.76 3.66
N ARG A 41 1.24 -29.38 2.67
CA ARG A 41 0.24 -30.23 2.01
C ARG A 41 0.66 -30.53 0.58
N GLY A 42 0.35 -31.74 0.13
CA GLY A 42 0.71 -32.21 -1.20
C GLY A 42 2.19 -32.57 -1.33
N ASP A 43 2.76 -32.25 -2.47
CA ASP A 43 4.15 -32.52 -2.86
C ASP A 43 4.79 -31.32 -3.59
N PRO A 44 4.83 -30.12 -2.97
CA PRO A 44 5.66 -29.03 -3.49
C PRO A 44 7.13 -29.46 -3.55
N VAL A 45 7.90 -28.83 -4.44
CA VAL A 45 9.36 -29.03 -4.47
C VAL A 45 9.96 -28.18 -3.37
N LEU A 46 10.53 -28.84 -2.37
CA LEU A 46 11.25 -28.21 -1.26
C LEU A 46 12.73 -28.01 -1.65
N GLY A 47 13.39 -27.00 -1.09
CA GLY A 47 14.79 -26.68 -1.40
C GLY A 47 15.03 -26.24 -2.86
N ALA A 48 14.04 -25.64 -3.50
CA ALA A 48 14.22 -24.98 -4.79
C ALA A 48 15.11 -23.73 -4.61
N SER A 49 15.69 -23.19 -5.69
CA SER A 49 16.44 -21.94 -5.61
C SER A 49 15.53 -20.78 -5.19
N GLY A 50 15.74 -20.26 -3.99
CA GLY A 50 15.05 -19.10 -3.43
C GLY A 50 15.74 -17.77 -3.71
N VAL A 51 15.25 -16.73 -3.06
CA VAL A 51 15.83 -15.38 -3.05
C VAL A 51 16.91 -15.27 -2.00
N ARG A 52 16.70 -15.91 -0.84
CA ARG A 52 17.62 -15.91 0.29
C ARG A 52 17.74 -17.29 0.92
N GLY A 53 18.64 -17.39 1.89
CA GLY A 53 18.78 -18.61 2.68
C GLY A 53 19.23 -19.82 1.86
N ALA A 54 18.76 -20.98 2.27
CA ALA A 54 19.09 -22.27 1.70
C ALA A 54 18.11 -22.71 0.60
N GLY A 55 16.92 -22.10 0.48
CA GLY A 55 15.99 -22.42 -0.58
C GLY A 55 14.63 -21.73 -0.49
N ALA A 56 13.71 -22.22 -1.32
CA ALA A 56 12.31 -21.82 -1.36
C ALA A 56 11.44 -23.03 -1.65
N PHE A 57 10.12 -22.86 -1.57
CA PHE A 57 9.16 -23.88 -1.98
C PHE A 57 8.58 -23.55 -3.37
N ASP A 58 8.64 -24.49 -4.30
CA ASP A 58 7.93 -24.41 -5.58
C ASP A 58 6.65 -25.27 -5.53
N PHE A 59 5.52 -24.60 -5.54
CA PHE A 59 4.21 -25.23 -5.39
C PHE A 59 3.73 -25.92 -6.66
N ARG A 60 4.32 -25.61 -7.83
CA ARG A 60 3.93 -26.10 -9.15
C ARG A 60 2.44 -25.82 -9.46
N ASP A 61 2.01 -26.17 -10.66
CA ASP A 61 0.59 -26.08 -11.05
C ASP A 61 -0.21 -27.22 -10.38
N SER A 62 -0.63 -27.02 -9.12
CA SER A 62 -1.33 -28.02 -8.30
C SER A 62 -2.19 -27.41 -7.19
N THR A 63 -3.50 -27.70 -7.22
CA THR A 63 -4.45 -27.41 -6.12
C THR A 63 -4.13 -28.12 -4.80
N GLY A 64 -3.29 -29.16 -4.84
CA GLY A 64 -2.93 -29.97 -3.68
C GLY A 64 -1.74 -29.44 -2.88
N ASN A 65 -0.98 -28.51 -3.46
CA ASN A 65 0.29 -28.04 -2.90
C ASN A 65 0.09 -26.69 -2.23
N TYR A 66 0.25 -26.64 -0.91
CA TYR A 66 0.11 -25.41 -0.12
C TYR A 66 0.67 -25.61 1.28
N VAL A 67 0.89 -24.52 2.01
CA VAL A 67 1.15 -24.56 3.44
C VAL A 67 -0.09 -24.08 4.18
N VAL A 68 -0.46 -24.77 5.26
CA VAL A 68 -1.52 -24.34 6.17
C VAL A 68 -0.97 -24.11 7.56
N VAL A 69 -1.21 -22.93 8.12
CA VAL A 69 -0.86 -22.54 9.48
C VAL A 69 -2.15 -22.42 10.27
N ALA A 70 -2.19 -23.06 11.45
CA ALA A 70 -3.36 -23.01 12.32
C ALA A 70 -3.75 -21.56 12.69
N ASP A 71 -5.04 -21.33 12.95
CA ASP A 71 -5.46 -20.03 13.48
C ASP A 71 -4.77 -19.74 14.82
N ASP A 72 -4.26 -18.52 14.96
CA ASP A 72 -3.66 -18.03 16.19
C ASP A 72 -4.02 -16.55 16.38
N ALA A 73 -4.03 -16.08 17.63
CA ALA A 73 -4.26 -14.67 17.95
C ALA A 73 -3.10 -13.77 17.49
N ALA A 74 -1.88 -14.30 17.40
CA ALA A 74 -0.71 -13.57 16.93
C ALA A 74 -0.85 -13.17 15.45
N LEU A 75 -1.53 -14.00 14.64
CA LEU A 75 -1.89 -13.70 13.26
C LEU A 75 -3.15 -12.81 13.13
N ARG A 76 -3.63 -12.24 14.24
CA ARG A 76 -4.83 -11.37 14.27
C ARG A 76 -4.59 -10.03 14.98
N PRO A 77 -3.53 -9.28 14.60
CA PRO A 77 -3.28 -7.94 15.16
C PRO A 77 -4.45 -7.00 14.81
N ARG A 78 -4.91 -6.18 15.76
CA ARG A 78 -6.16 -5.41 15.59
C ARG A 78 -6.01 -4.01 15.02
N GLN A 79 -4.89 -3.34 15.30
CA GLN A 79 -4.73 -1.91 14.98
C GLN A 79 -3.99 -1.72 13.67
N GLN A 80 -2.89 -2.44 13.52
CA GLN A 80 -1.98 -2.31 12.39
C GLN A 80 -1.46 -3.68 12.01
N MET A 81 -0.99 -3.82 10.77
CA MET A 81 -0.28 -5.02 10.36
C MET A 81 0.55 -4.77 9.11
N SER A 82 1.49 -5.69 8.87
CA SER A 82 2.07 -5.88 7.54
C SER A 82 2.13 -7.36 7.22
N PHE A 83 1.98 -7.73 5.96
CA PHE A 83 2.09 -9.12 5.53
C PHE A 83 2.56 -9.21 4.09
N GLY A 84 3.33 -10.25 3.77
CA GLY A 84 3.95 -10.35 2.47
C GLY A 84 4.81 -11.59 2.31
N ALA A 85 5.36 -11.75 1.12
CA ALA A 85 6.29 -12.81 0.77
C ALA A 85 7.07 -12.44 -0.49
N TRP A 86 8.13 -13.18 -0.78
CA TRP A 86 8.65 -13.30 -2.13
C TRP A 86 7.84 -14.32 -2.92
N TYR A 87 7.60 -14.04 -4.19
CA TYR A 87 6.91 -14.95 -5.10
C TYR A 87 7.55 -14.95 -6.49
N ARG A 88 7.37 -16.05 -7.22
CA ARG A 88 7.83 -16.21 -8.60
C ARG A 88 6.82 -17.04 -9.38
N THR A 89 6.40 -16.58 -10.55
CA THR A 89 5.55 -17.39 -11.44
C THR A 89 5.79 -17.04 -12.91
N GLU A 90 5.67 -18.04 -13.78
CA GLU A 90 5.57 -17.88 -15.25
C GLU A 90 4.16 -18.24 -15.75
N SER A 91 3.26 -18.61 -14.84
CA SER A 91 1.91 -19.06 -15.18
C SER A 91 1.03 -17.87 -15.53
N GLY A 92 0.32 -17.97 -16.66
CA GLY A 92 -0.73 -17.03 -17.03
C GLY A 92 -2.08 -17.27 -16.33
N ALA A 93 -2.12 -18.15 -15.33
CA ALA A 93 -3.31 -18.39 -14.54
C ALA A 93 -3.72 -17.13 -13.75
N THR A 94 -5.03 -16.98 -13.54
CA THR A 94 -5.58 -15.85 -12.81
C THR A 94 -5.85 -16.20 -11.35
N SER A 95 -5.81 -15.19 -10.48
CA SER A 95 -6.06 -15.29 -9.04
C SER A 95 -5.09 -16.20 -8.26
N GLN A 96 -3.84 -16.29 -8.66
CA GLN A 96 -2.85 -17.15 -8.01
C GLN A 96 -2.53 -16.62 -6.60
N THR A 97 -2.99 -17.32 -5.57
CA THR A 97 -2.95 -16.80 -4.19
C THR A 97 -1.58 -17.01 -3.57
N VAL A 98 -0.94 -15.92 -3.16
CA VAL A 98 0.32 -15.98 -2.42
C VAL A 98 0.04 -16.28 -0.95
N LEU A 99 -0.86 -15.52 -0.33
CA LEU A 99 -1.20 -15.65 1.08
C LEU A 99 -2.67 -15.29 1.34
N GLN A 100 -3.36 -16.09 2.16
CA GLN A 100 -4.73 -15.83 2.60
C GLN A 100 -4.94 -16.21 4.07
N LYS A 101 -5.44 -15.28 4.87
CA LYS A 101 -6.09 -15.52 6.16
C LYS A 101 -7.41 -14.76 6.19
N ALA A 102 -8.39 -15.27 5.44
CA ALA A 102 -9.68 -14.62 5.22
C ALA A 102 -10.82 -15.64 5.21
N ASP A 103 -12.06 -15.16 5.30
CA ASP A 103 -13.26 -15.96 5.07
C ASP A 103 -13.33 -16.46 3.62
N SER A 104 -12.90 -15.63 2.67
CA SER A 104 -12.71 -15.95 1.26
C SER A 104 -11.62 -15.09 0.62
N LEU A 105 -11.06 -15.50 -0.52
CA LEU A 105 -10.02 -14.76 -1.24
C LEU A 105 -10.41 -13.32 -1.59
N THR A 106 -11.71 -13.05 -1.73
CA THR A 106 -12.26 -11.72 -2.01
C THR A 106 -13.38 -11.37 -1.04
N GLY A 107 -13.24 -11.78 0.21
CA GLY A 107 -14.27 -11.64 1.24
C GLY A 107 -14.30 -10.28 1.91
N ASP A 108 -15.05 -10.24 3.01
CA ASP A 108 -15.28 -9.02 3.78
C ASP A 108 -14.40 -8.97 5.04
N VAL A 109 -13.82 -10.10 5.49
CA VAL A 109 -13.00 -10.19 6.72
C VAL A 109 -11.71 -10.97 6.51
N GLY A 110 -10.67 -10.55 7.23
CA GLY A 110 -9.32 -11.09 7.14
C GLY A 110 -8.48 -10.35 6.09
N TYR A 111 -7.41 -11.00 5.65
CA TYR A 111 -6.45 -10.43 4.72
C TYR A 111 -5.99 -11.46 3.69
N ALA A 112 -5.80 -11.04 2.45
CA ALA A 112 -5.23 -11.88 1.41
C ALA A 112 -4.55 -11.06 0.32
N VAL A 113 -3.67 -11.72 -0.41
CA VAL A 113 -3.02 -11.19 -1.62
C VAL A 113 -2.85 -12.29 -2.67
N ASP A 114 -3.16 -11.94 -3.92
CA ASP A 114 -3.04 -12.81 -5.09
C ASP A 114 -2.49 -12.06 -6.31
N VAL A 115 -1.79 -12.81 -7.16
CA VAL A 115 -1.49 -12.40 -8.53
C VAL A 115 -2.78 -12.60 -9.34
N GLN A 116 -3.54 -11.51 -9.50
CA GLN A 116 -4.88 -11.56 -10.10
C GLN A 116 -4.80 -11.95 -11.57
N THR A 117 -3.89 -11.32 -12.31
CA THR A 117 -3.61 -11.61 -13.71
C THR A 117 -2.13 -11.38 -13.95
N GLU A 118 -1.67 -11.76 -15.13
CA GLU A 118 -0.38 -11.38 -15.69
C GLU A 118 0.04 -9.91 -15.47
N ASN A 119 -0.90 -8.97 -15.44
CA ASN A 119 -0.60 -7.54 -15.33
C ASN A 119 -1.18 -6.85 -14.09
N SER A 120 -1.60 -7.62 -13.08
CA SER A 120 -2.32 -7.07 -11.93
C SER A 120 -2.19 -7.92 -10.68
N LEU A 121 -2.00 -7.24 -9.56
CA LEU A 121 -2.13 -7.81 -8.22
C LEU A 121 -3.52 -7.47 -7.65
N ARG A 122 -3.99 -8.29 -6.73
CA ARG A 122 -5.16 -8.00 -5.90
C ARG A 122 -4.85 -8.27 -4.45
N ALA A 123 -5.25 -7.35 -3.58
CA ALA A 123 -5.19 -7.54 -2.14
C ALA A 123 -6.45 -7.00 -1.48
N HIS A 124 -6.84 -7.58 -0.34
CA HIS A 124 -7.92 -7.04 0.48
C HIS A 124 -7.60 -7.16 1.96
N LEU A 125 -8.23 -6.29 2.75
CA LEU A 125 -8.18 -6.28 4.21
C LEU A 125 -9.56 -5.86 4.76
N GLY A 126 -10.17 -6.71 5.58
CA GLY A 126 -11.41 -6.37 6.30
C GLY A 126 -11.12 -5.47 7.50
N VAL A 127 -11.88 -4.38 7.65
CA VAL A 127 -11.74 -3.38 8.72
C VAL A 127 -13.11 -2.89 9.21
N ASP A 128 -13.16 -2.15 10.32
CA ASP A 128 -14.43 -1.67 10.90
C ASP A 128 -15.30 -0.87 9.91
N SER A 129 -14.70 -0.03 9.07
CA SER A 129 -15.43 0.80 8.11
C SER A 129 -15.88 0.07 6.84
N GLY A 130 -15.39 -1.16 6.59
CA GLY A 130 -15.63 -1.90 5.36
C GLY A 130 -14.47 -2.82 4.97
N THR A 131 -14.11 -2.82 3.69
CA THR A 131 -13.01 -3.64 3.18
C THR A 131 -12.09 -2.77 2.33
N ALA A 132 -10.84 -2.62 2.74
CA ALA A 132 -9.82 -1.96 1.95
C ALA A 132 -9.40 -2.89 0.81
N ARG A 133 -9.25 -2.37 -0.41
CA ARG A 133 -8.98 -3.17 -1.61
C ARG A 133 -7.97 -2.50 -2.51
N LEU A 134 -6.98 -3.26 -2.94
CA LEU A 134 -5.98 -2.84 -3.91
C LEU A 134 -6.07 -3.73 -5.14
N ASN A 135 -6.07 -3.11 -6.33
CA ASN A 135 -6.07 -3.82 -7.61
C ASN A 135 -5.21 -3.09 -8.66
N PRO A 136 -3.92 -2.82 -8.38
CA PRO A 136 -3.04 -2.14 -9.33
C PRO A 136 -2.98 -2.89 -10.66
N TRP A 137 -2.91 -2.13 -11.75
CA TRP A 137 -2.85 -2.66 -13.12
C TRP A 137 -1.64 -2.09 -13.85
N GLY A 138 -1.10 -2.85 -14.81
CA GLY A 138 0.00 -2.42 -15.67
C GLY A 138 1.37 -2.73 -15.10
N VAL A 139 1.45 -3.73 -14.24
CA VAL A 139 2.67 -4.20 -13.57
C VAL A 139 2.94 -5.61 -14.03
N ALA A 140 4.14 -5.91 -14.51
CA ALA A 140 4.50 -7.29 -14.83
C ALA A 140 4.56 -8.09 -13.52
N THR A 141 3.79 -9.18 -13.44
CA THR A 141 3.65 -9.97 -12.20
C THR A 141 3.94 -11.46 -12.41
N HIS A 142 4.39 -11.86 -13.60
CA HIS A 142 4.47 -13.25 -14.03
C HIS A 142 5.61 -13.52 -15.03
N ASP A 143 6.71 -12.79 -14.91
CA ASP A 143 7.85 -12.84 -15.84
C ASP A 143 8.88 -13.94 -15.52
N GLY A 144 8.61 -14.78 -14.51
CA GLY A 144 9.50 -15.84 -14.05
C GLY A 144 10.61 -15.38 -13.11
N GLU A 145 10.68 -14.09 -12.79
CA GLU A 145 11.59 -13.53 -11.80
C GLU A 145 10.94 -13.50 -10.41
N TRP A 146 11.79 -13.38 -9.39
CA TRP A 146 11.33 -13.22 -8.01
C TRP A 146 10.91 -11.77 -7.76
N HIS A 147 9.72 -11.60 -7.24
CA HIS A 147 9.18 -10.31 -6.80
C HIS A 147 8.84 -10.35 -5.31
N HIS A 148 9.07 -9.25 -4.62
CA HIS A 148 8.68 -9.10 -3.22
C HIS A 148 7.39 -8.30 -3.12
N ILE A 149 6.36 -8.89 -2.53
CA ILE A 149 5.10 -8.19 -2.26
C ILE A 149 4.93 -8.01 -0.75
N MET A 150 4.68 -6.77 -0.34
CA MET A 150 4.43 -6.43 1.06
C MET A 150 3.24 -5.48 1.16
N LEU A 151 2.28 -5.82 2.01
CA LEU A 151 1.09 -5.02 2.27
C LEU A 151 1.20 -4.44 3.68
N THR A 152 0.81 -3.18 3.86
CA THR A 152 0.79 -2.52 5.18
C THR A 152 -0.56 -1.88 5.45
N TRP A 153 -0.98 -1.89 6.72
CA TRP A 153 -2.15 -1.20 7.24
C TRP A 153 -1.83 -0.50 8.54
N ASP A 154 -1.97 0.82 8.57
CA ASP A 154 -1.65 1.67 9.72
C ASP A 154 -2.87 2.08 10.57
N GLY A 155 -4.07 1.69 10.15
CA GLY A 155 -5.35 2.10 10.73
C GLY A 155 -6.20 2.98 9.81
N ASP A 156 -5.57 3.60 8.80
CA ASP A 156 -6.20 4.57 7.89
C ASP A 156 -5.83 4.34 6.40
N ALA A 157 -4.68 3.73 6.12
CA ALA A 157 -4.21 3.47 4.75
C ALA A 157 -3.80 2.01 4.56
N PHE A 158 -4.30 1.40 3.48
CA PHE A 158 -3.86 0.09 2.99
C PHE A 158 -2.92 0.29 1.81
N VAL A 159 -1.67 -0.13 1.95
CA VAL A 159 -0.61 0.14 0.96
C VAL A 159 -0.03 -1.16 0.45
N CYS A 160 0.17 -1.26 -0.86
CA CYS A 160 0.87 -2.36 -1.52
C CYS A 160 2.22 -1.86 -2.01
N TYR A 161 3.26 -2.58 -1.62
CA TYR A 161 4.62 -2.42 -2.10
C TYR A 161 4.98 -3.61 -2.98
N LEU A 162 5.62 -3.33 -4.10
CA LEU A 162 6.23 -4.33 -4.98
C LEU A 162 7.70 -3.99 -5.15
N ASP A 163 8.57 -4.96 -4.88
CA ASP A 163 10.03 -4.83 -5.00
C ASP A 163 10.60 -3.63 -4.20
N GLY A 164 10.03 -3.42 -3.01
CA GLY A 164 10.44 -2.37 -2.07
C GLY A 164 9.80 -0.99 -2.32
N GLU A 165 9.13 -0.78 -3.45
CA GLU A 165 8.54 0.50 -3.85
C GLU A 165 7.02 0.51 -3.68
N GLU A 166 6.45 1.66 -3.28
CA GLU A 166 4.99 1.80 -3.18
C GLU A 166 4.35 1.70 -4.56
N LEU A 167 3.48 0.71 -4.73
CA LEU A 167 2.78 0.44 -5.98
C LEU A 167 1.36 1.00 -5.98
N ALA A 168 0.64 0.87 -4.87
CA ALA A 168 -0.73 1.32 -4.75
C ALA A 168 -1.14 1.59 -3.30
N ARG A 169 -2.16 2.44 -3.13
CA ARG A 169 -2.67 2.88 -1.83
C ARG A 169 -4.19 3.07 -1.86
N ASP A 170 -4.85 2.66 -0.79
CA ASP A 170 -6.27 2.87 -0.52
C ASP A 170 -6.44 3.53 0.85
N GLU A 171 -7.01 4.74 0.87
CA GLU A 171 -7.30 5.54 2.07
C GLU A 171 -8.82 5.72 2.25
N SER A 172 -9.63 4.88 1.59
CA SER A 172 -11.10 4.98 1.64
C SER A 172 -11.72 4.33 2.88
N GLN A 173 -10.91 3.60 3.65
CA GLN A 173 -11.32 2.84 4.83
C GLN A 173 -10.52 3.27 6.07
N SER A 174 -11.00 2.92 7.26
CA SER A 174 -10.33 3.17 8.53
C SER A 174 -10.83 2.22 9.63
N GLY A 175 -10.10 2.16 10.73
CA GLY A 175 -10.51 1.43 11.95
C GLY A 175 -9.80 0.10 12.17
N GLU A 176 -10.30 -0.68 13.13
CA GLU A 176 -9.66 -1.93 13.53
C GLU A 176 -9.86 -3.03 12.48
N ILE A 177 -8.83 -3.87 12.34
CA ILE A 177 -8.83 -5.03 11.44
C ILE A 177 -9.86 -6.06 11.92
N GLN A 178 -10.75 -6.43 11.02
CA GLN A 178 -11.72 -7.51 11.20
C GLN A 178 -11.11 -8.81 10.67
N HIS A 179 -10.79 -9.73 11.58
CA HIS A 179 -10.13 -10.99 11.23
C HIS A 179 -11.09 -12.14 11.01
N SER A 180 -10.73 -13.03 10.08
CA SER A 180 -11.26 -14.38 10.02
C SER A 180 -10.59 -15.28 11.07
N THR A 181 -11.32 -16.29 11.55
CA THR A 181 -10.76 -17.39 12.36
C THR A 181 -10.37 -18.61 11.52
N ASN A 182 -10.38 -18.48 10.19
CA ASN A 182 -9.83 -19.50 9.32
C ASN A 182 -8.31 -19.61 9.48
N PRO A 183 -7.71 -20.78 9.16
CA PRO A 183 -6.27 -20.93 9.03
C PRO A 183 -5.66 -19.90 8.09
N LEU A 184 -4.37 -19.63 8.25
CA LEU A 184 -3.58 -18.95 7.23
C LEU A 184 -3.14 -19.98 6.21
N TYR A 185 -3.32 -19.67 4.93
CA TYR A 185 -2.90 -20.47 3.81
C TYR A 185 -1.84 -19.72 3.00
N VAL A 186 -0.81 -20.42 2.57
CA VAL A 186 0.20 -19.96 1.61
C VAL A 186 0.08 -20.82 0.36
N ALA A 187 0.16 -20.21 -0.83
CA ALA A 187 -0.06 -20.86 -2.13
C ALA A 187 -1.48 -21.41 -2.38
N ARG A 188 -2.46 -21.02 -1.56
CA ARG A 188 -3.86 -21.45 -1.70
C ARG A 188 -4.84 -20.38 -1.27
N GLY A 189 -5.72 -20.03 -2.19
CA GLY A 189 -6.93 -19.26 -1.95
C GLY A 189 -8.15 -20.18 -1.84
N ASP A 190 -9.07 -19.79 -0.97
CA ASP A 190 -10.38 -20.42 -0.82
C ASP A 190 -11.44 -19.33 -0.95
N ASN A 191 -12.50 -19.52 -1.74
CA ASN A 191 -13.63 -18.59 -1.78
C ASN A 191 -14.88 -19.03 -1.01
N GLY A 192 -14.78 -20.06 -0.18
CA GLY A 192 -15.89 -20.63 0.56
C GLY A 192 -16.81 -21.55 -0.27
N TRP A 193 -16.42 -21.90 -1.50
CA TRP A 193 -17.11 -22.84 -2.39
C TRP A 193 -16.20 -24.02 -2.77
N SER A 194 -16.46 -24.67 -3.92
CA SER A 194 -15.66 -25.79 -4.42
C SER A 194 -14.43 -25.38 -5.23
N SER A 195 -14.19 -24.07 -5.42
CA SER A 195 -13.07 -23.55 -6.20
C SER A 195 -11.96 -23.06 -5.27
N THR A 196 -10.77 -23.58 -5.48
CA THR A 196 -9.52 -23.11 -4.88
C THR A 196 -8.74 -22.28 -5.90
N TYR A 197 -7.83 -21.45 -5.41
CA TYR A 197 -6.93 -20.67 -6.23
C TYR A 197 -5.47 -20.88 -5.82
N GLU A 198 -4.82 -21.81 -6.48
CA GLU A 198 -3.44 -22.21 -6.23
C GLU A 198 -2.43 -21.22 -6.81
N MET A 199 -1.24 -21.18 -6.20
CA MET A 199 -0.08 -20.55 -6.78
C MET A 199 0.70 -21.56 -7.61
N ALA A 200 0.89 -21.29 -8.90
CA ALA A 200 1.78 -22.07 -9.76
C ALA A 200 3.15 -21.40 -9.82
N GLY A 201 4.00 -21.68 -8.82
CA GLY A 201 5.36 -21.17 -8.78
C GLY A 201 6.01 -21.18 -7.41
N GLY A 202 7.06 -20.38 -7.27
CA GLY A 202 7.86 -20.26 -6.05
C GLY A 202 7.25 -19.27 -5.06
N ILE A 203 7.33 -19.59 -3.76
CA ILE A 203 7.17 -18.63 -2.66
C ILE A 203 8.37 -18.80 -1.72
N ASP A 204 8.83 -17.69 -1.16
CA ASP A 204 9.95 -17.62 -0.23
C ASP A 204 9.67 -16.53 0.82
N ASP A 205 10.28 -16.66 2.01
CA ASP A 205 10.34 -15.67 3.08
C ASP A 205 9.00 -14.96 3.38
N VAL A 206 8.01 -15.76 3.79
CA VAL A 206 6.67 -15.29 4.16
C VAL A 206 6.71 -14.62 5.53
N ARG A 207 6.18 -13.39 5.64
CA ARG A 207 6.23 -12.61 6.88
C ARG A 207 4.89 -12.02 7.27
N VAL A 208 4.67 -11.93 8.59
CA VAL A 208 3.54 -11.21 9.20
C VAL A 208 4.05 -10.36 10.36
N TYR A 209 3.65 -9.10 10.40
CA TYR A 209 3.99 -8.11 11.42
C TYR A 209 2.71 -7.59 12.09
N ALA A 210 2.78 -7.28 13.39
CA ALA A 210 1.70 -6.60 14.13
C ALA A 210 1.77 -5.06 14.02
N THR A 211 2.64 -4.56 13.14
CA THR A 211 2.91 -3.13 12.93
C THR A 211 2.82 -2.85 11.43
N ALA A 212 2.40 -1.64 11.06
CA ALA A 212 2.57 -1.13 9.70
C ALA A 212 4.05 -0.79 9.49
N LEU A 213 4.73 -1.50 8.59
CA LEU A 213 6.10 -1.19 8.23
C LEU A 213 6.15 0.17 7.52
N ALA A 214 7.16 0.98 7.85
CA ALA A 214 7.45 2.19 7.08
C ALA A 214 8.02 1.82 5.70
N ALA A 215 7.97 2.73 4.73
CA ALA A 215 8.50 2.46 3.39
C ALA A 215 9.99 2.06 3.41
N GLU A 216 10.79 2.69 4.29
CA GLU A 216 12.20 2.34 4.50
C GLU A 216 12.39 0.93 5.09
N ASP A 217 11.48 0.50 5.97
CA ASP A 217 11.48 -0.85 6.53
C ASP A 217 11.11 -1.89 5.48
N VAL A 218 10.13 -1.58 4.61
CA VAL A 218 9.75 -2.44 3.48
C VAL A 218 10.90 -2.57 2.49
N ALA A 219 11.60 -1.47 2.18
CA ALA A 219 12.78 -1.49 1.34
C ALA A 219 13.90 -2.33 1.97
N ALA A 220 14.14 -2.20 3.28
CA ALA A 220 15.13 -3.03 3.98
C ALA A 220 14.81 -4.53 3.94
N VAL A 221 13.53 -4.90 4.12
CA VAL A 221 13.04 -6.28 3.96
C VAL A 221 13.24 -6.78 2.53
N TYR A 222 13.04 -5.94 1.51
CA TYR A 222 13.30 -6.30 0.11
C TYR A 222 14.80 -6.45 -0.19
N GLU A 223 15.64 -5.56 0.30
CA GLU A 223 17.09 -5.54 0.00
C GLU A 223 17.89 -6.59 0.78
N GLY A 224 17.41 -7.00 1.95
CA GLY A 224 18.08 -7.99 2.78
C GLY A 224 18.98 -7.42 3.84
N THR A 225 18.73 -6.16 4.15
CA THR A 225 19.40 -5.43 5.20
C THR A 225 18.63 -5.51 6.53
N ASP A 226 17.53 -6.27 6.54
CA ASP A 226 16.65 -6.52 7.67
C ASP A 226 17.22 -7.47 8.71
N ASP A 227 18.08 -8.38 8.29
CA ASP A 227 18.74 -9.36 9.15
C ASP A 227 20.08 -8.79 9.66
N ALA A 228 20.12 -8.40 10.94
CA ALA A 228 21.33 -7.93 11.61
C ALA A 228 22.48 -8.98 11.63
N ASP A 229 22.21 -10.23 11.25
CA ASP A 229 23.18 -11.33 11.17
C ASP A 229 23.84 -11.52 9.78
N GLU A 230 23.37 -10.86 8.72
CA GLU A 230 24.02 -10.89 7.39
C GLU A 230 24.98 -9.73 7.11
N VAL A 231 25.33 -8.93 8.13
CA VAL A 231 26.43 -7.96 8.03
C VAL A 231 27.80 -8.66 8.13
N THR A 232 28.07 -9.67 7.30
CA THR A 232 29.44 -10.21 7.10
C THR A 232 29.87 -10.39 5.64
N SER A 233 29.09 -9.90 4.67
CA SER A 233 29.55 -9.73 3.29
C SER A 233 29.76 -8.26 2.95
N THR A 234 30.49 -7.51 3.78
CA THR A 234 31.04 -6.23 3.34
C THR A 234 32.01 -6.52 2.20
N SER A 235 31.62 -6.20 0.97
CA SER A 235 32.57 -5.89 -0.09
C SER A 235 33.53 -4.88 0.51
N THR A 236 34.75 -5.32 0.79
CA THR A 236 35.81 -4.41 1.22
C THR A 236 35.99 -3.45 0.04
N PRO A 237 35.71 -2.14 0.16
CA PRO A 237 36.03 -1.22 -0.91
C PRO A 237 37.52 -1.36 -1.15
N GLU A 238 37.91 -1.64 -2.39
CA GLU A 238 39.30 -1.57 -2.83
C GLU A 238 39.89 -0.26 -2.28
N PRO A 239 41.07 -0.29 -1.62
CA PRO A 239 41.61 0.90 -0.97
C PRO A 239 41.70 2.01 -2.00
N THR A 240 40.79 2.97 -1.87
CA THR A 240 40.81 4.17 -2.69
C THR A 240 42.12 4.86 -2.38
N ALA A 241 42.96 5.05 -3.42
CA ALA A 241 44.24 5.73 -3.28
C ALA A 241 44.04 7.01 -2.47
N THR A 242 44.79 7.13 -1.37
CA THR A 242 44.80 8.31 -0.52
C THR A 242 44.90 9.56 -1.41
N PRO A 243 43.92 10.48 -1.39
CA PRO A 243 44.05 11.70 -2.16
C PRO A 243 45.28 12.45 -1.64
N THR A 244 46.24 12.70 -2.54
CA THR A 244 47.35 13.62 -2.29
C THR A 244 46.77 14.92 -1.75
N PRO A 245 47.25 15.47 -0.62
CA PRO A 245 46.70 16.69 -0.06
C PRO A 245 46.77 17.81 -1.10
N THR A 246 45.61 18.27 -1.55
CA THR A 246 45.49 19.50 -2.32
C THR A 246 46.03 20.63 -1.46
N PRO A 247 46.93 21.50 -1.98
CA PRO A 247 47.43 22.63 -1.21
C PRO A 247 46.25 23.49 -0.74
N GLU A 248 46.27 23.78 0.55
CA GLU A 248 45.30 24.65 1.22
C GLU A 248 45.22 25.99 0.46
N PRO A 249 44.01 26.48 0.11
CA PRO A 249 43.89 27.76 -0.58
C PRO A 249 44.41 28.88 0.33
N THR A 250 45.43 29.59 -0.13
CA THR A 250 45.94 30.81 0.50
C THR A 250 44.78 31.78 0.72
N ALA A 251 44.55 32.17 1.97
CA ALA A 251 43.49 33.10 2.34
C ALA A 251 43.54 34.37 1.48
N THR A 252 42.49 34.58 0.68
CA THR A 252 42.26 35.84 -0.04
C THR A 252 42.08 36.95 0.99
N PRO A 253 42.77 38.10 0.87
CA PRO A 253 42.61 39.19 1.82
C PRO A 253 41.16 39.69 1.82
N THR A 254 40.57 39.76 3.01
CA THR A 254 39.24 40.32 3.25
C THR A 254 39.18 41.76 2.73
N PRO A 255 38.19 42.12 1.87
CA PRO A 255 38.07 43.49 1.40
C PRO A 255 37.77 44.44 2.57
N THR A 256 38.49 45.56 2.60
CA THR A 256 38.25 46.69 3.50
C THR A 256 36.80 47.16 3.35
N PRO A 257 36.04 47.35 4.44
CA PRO A 257 34.66 47.82 4.34
C PRO A 257 34.61 49.21 3.67
N GLU A 258 33.79 49.31 2.63
CA GLU A 258 33.47 50.57 1.95
C GLU A 258 32.68 51.48 2.92
N PRO A 259 32.89 52.81 2.93
CA PRO A 259 32.23 53.70 3.88
C PRO A 259 30.70 53.64 3.76
N THR A 260 30.05 53.37 4.89
CA THR A 260 28.60 53.39 5.06
C THR A 260 28.03 54.74 4.60
N ALA A 261 27.19 54.72 3.57
CA ALA A 261 26.46 55.91 3.13
C ALA A 261 25.62 56.48 4.28
N THR A 262 25.78 57.77 4.57
CA THR A 262 24.96 58.52 5.52
C THR A 262 23.48 58.39 5.14
N PRO A 263 22.57 58.08 6.07
CA PRO A 263 21.16 57.90 5.76
C PRO A 263 20.57 59.21 5.21
N THR A 264 20.09 59.17 3.97
CA THR A 264 19.28 60.23 3.37
C THR A 264 17.94 60.29 4.10
N ALA A 265 17.55 61.47 4.56
CA ALA A 265 16.28 61.69 5.25
C ALA A 265 15.11 61.17 4.42
N THR A 266 14.27 60.35 5.05
CA THR A 266 13.00 59.87 4.49
C THR A 266 12.10 61.07 4.18
N PRO A 267 11.56 61.21 2.96
CA PRO A 267 10.64 62.30 2.66
C PRO A 267 9.37 62.16 3.51
N THR A 268 9.00 63.26 4.16
CA THR A 268 7.72 63.40 4.87
C THR A 268 6.57 63.14 3.89
N PRO A 269 5.58 62.29 4.23
CA PRO A 269 4.44 62.06 3.36
C PRO A 269 3.68 63.36 3.10
N GLU A 270 3.39 63.61 1.82
CA GLU A 270 2.54 64.73 1.37
C GLU A 270 1.10 64.53 1.90
N PRO A 271 0.39 65.59 2.31
CA PRO A 271 -0.95 65.47 2.89
C PRO A 271 -1.91 64.75 1.95
N THR A 272 -2.54 63.70 2.46
CA THR A 272 -3.61 62.96 1.79
C THR A 272 -4.76 63.92 1.45
N GLN A 273 -5.09 64.06 0.17
CA GLN A 273 -6.23 64.86 -0.26
C GLN A 273 -7.53 64.29 0.30
N THR A 274 -8.34 65.14 0.92
CA THR A 274 -9.69 64.83 1.39
C THR A 274 -10.54 64.31 0.23
N PRO A 275 -11.27 63.19 0.38
CA PRO A 275 -12.10 62.65 -0.69
C PRO A 275 -13.22 63.65 -1.04
N THR A 276 -13.30 64.01 -2.32
CA THR A 276 -14.41 64.75 -2.89
C THR A 276 -15.65 63.87 -2.92
N GLU A 277 -16.74 64.31 -2.29
CA GLU A 277 -18.03 63.62 -2.31
C GLU A 277 -18.49 63.39 -3.76
N THR A 278 -18.68 62.12 -4.13
CA THR A 278 -19.21 61.72 -5.43
C THR A 278 -20.73 61.92 -5.40
N ALA A 279 -21.26 62.73 -6.31
CA ALA A 279 -22.69 62.98 -6.42
C ALA A 279 -23.45 61.67 -6.71
N THR A 280 -24.48 61.41 -5.91
CA THR A 280 -25.41 60.28 -6.07
C THR A 280 -26.08 60.35 -7.45
N PRO A 281 -26.08 59.26 -8.25
CA PRO A 281 -26.79 59.26 -9.53
C PRO A 281 -28.30 59.36 -9.32
N GLU A 282 -28.94 60.18 -10.16
CA GLU A 282 -30.39 60.37 -10.22
C GLU A 282 -31.10 59.06 -10.61
N PRO A 283 -32.23 58.69 -9.98
CA PRO A 283 -32.91 57.43 -10.25
C PRO A 283 -33.41 57.35 -11.70
N THR A 284 -33.11 56.24 -12.36
CA THR A 284 -33.59 55.91 -13.71
C THR A 284 -35.13 55.73 -13.70
N PRO A 285 -35.88 56.34 -14.63
CA PRO A 285 -37.33 56.19 -14.67
C PRO A 285 -37.75 54.76 -15.03
N THR A 286 -38.72 54.23 -14.29
CA THR A 286 -39.32 52.91 -14.50
C THR A 286 -40.02 52.82 -15.87
N PRO A 287 -39.80 51.76 -16.67
CA PRO A 287 -40.49 51.59 -17.94
C PRO A 287 -41.99 51.28 -17.75
N THR A 288 -42.82 51.94 -18.55
CA THR A 288 -44.28 51.71 -18.65
C THR A 288 -44.58 50.32 -19.24
N PRO A 289 -45.47 49.50 -18.66
CA PRO A 289 -45.78 48.18 -19.18
C PRO A 289 -46.56 48.25 -20.51
N THR A 290 -46.12 47.45 -21.49
CA THR A 290 -46.82 47.17 -22.75
C THR A 290 -47.97 46.18 -22.50
N PRO A 291 -49.19 46.39 -23.05
CA PRO A 291 -50.29 45.44 -22.92
C PRO A 291 -50.00 44.12 -23.63
N ALA A 292 -50.28 43.00 -22.95
CA ALA A 292 -50.24 41.66 -23.53
C ALA A 292 -51.45 41.41 -24.43
N ASP A 293 -51.19 40.80 -25.58
CA ASP A 293 -52.18 40.40 -26.59
C ASP A 293 -52.78 39.04 -26.21
N ASP A 294 -54.11 38.97 -26.21
CA ASP A 294 -54.92 37.80 -25.88
C ASP A 294 -54.82 36.74 -26.99
N SER A 295 -54.24 35.57 -26.71
CA SER A 295 -54.55 34.35 -27.48
C SER A 295 -54.12 33.04 -26.80
N GLU A 296 -54.84 32.59 -25.76
CA GLU A 296 -54.81 31.17 -25.40
C GLU A 296 -56.09 30.73 -24.66
N TYR A 297 -57.09 30.24 -25.39
CA TYR A 297 -58.02 29.22 -24.86
C TYR A 297 -58.45 28.29 -26.00
N GLY A 298 -57.58 27.31 -26.26
CA GLY A 298 -57.86 26.16 -27.10
C GLY A 298 -57.79 24.88 -26.29
N ARG A 299 -58.95 24.22 -26.16
CA ARG A 299 -59.14 22.76 -26.05
C ARG A 299 -59.14 22.12 -24.66
N LEU A 300 -60.33 22.16 -24.05
CA LEU A 300 -60.81 21.21 -23.03
C LEU A 300 -60.90 19.80 -23.62
N GLY A 301 -60.31 18.83 -22.92
CA GLY A 301 -60.47 17.40 -23.17
C GLY A 301 -61.71 16.84 -22.48
N TYR A 302 -62.56 16.16 -23.24
CA TYR A 302 -63.69 15.39 -22.75
C TYR A 302 -63.24 13.99 -22.34
N GLY A 303 -63.74 13.51 -21.19
CA GLY A 303 -63.57 12.15 -20.71
C GLY A 303 -64.75 11.78 -19.80
N GLU A 304 -65.92 11.57 -20.39
CA GLU A 304 -67.07 10.92 -19.74
C GLU A 304 -66.92 9.40 -19.86
N GLY A 305 -66.83 8.72 -18.72
CA GLY A 305 -66.98 7.28 -18.58
C GLY A 305 -67.92 7.01 -17.41
N GLY A 306 -69.14 6.60 -17.72
CA GLY A 306 -70.24 6.48 -16.78
C GLY A 306 -70.17 5.29 -15.81
N TYR A 307 -70.88 5.45 -14.70
CA TYR A 307 -71.40 4.35 -13.89
C TYR A 307 -72.93 4.56 -13.75
N GLY A 308 -73.70 3.65 -14.36
CA GLY A 308 -75.06 3.32 -13.93
C GLY A 308 -75.01 2.55 -12.61
N GLY A 309 -76.08 2.30 -11.88
CA GLY A 309 -77.50 2.47 -12.14
C GLY A 309 -78.28 2.31 -10.83
N THR A 310 -79.56 2.59 -10.95
CA THR A 310 -80.57 2.85 -9.93
C THR A 310 -81.07 1.63 -9.15
N THR A 311 -81.56 1.89 -7.94
CA THR A 311 -82.54 1.06 -7.24
C THR A 311 -83.93 1.23 -7.84
N ASN A 312 -84.62 0.09 -8.00
CA ASN A 312 -86.03 -0.15 -8.36
C ASN A 312 -86.44 0.01 -9.83
#